data_AF-A0A2V8E7N0-F1
#
_entry.id   AF-A0A2V8E7N0-F1
#
_cell.length_a   1.000
_cell.length_b   1.000
_cell.length_c   1.000
_cell.angle_alpha   90.00
_cell.angle_beta   90.00
_cell.angle_gamma   90.00
#
_symmetry.space_group_name_H-M   'P 1'
#
loop_
_entity.id
_entity.type
_entity.pdbx_description
1 polymer ?
#
loop_
_entity_poly.entity_id
_entity_poly.type
_entity_poly.pdbx_seq_one_letter_code
_entity_poly.pdbx_strand_id
1 'polypeptide(L)'
;MNLWIDVALMASLFAIGNILFGHFEERTPKWRRVLKFFVMTAAVTLISATAGRGWSAALIGALFSLVLVVHLWWLPRHGVHPWTVEPKEKYYALRGWKI
;
A
#
# COMPACT_ATOMS: atom_id res chain seq x y z
N MET A 1 -10.34 5.18 -24.16
CA MET A 1 -9.24 5.34 -23.18
C MET A 1 -8.69 3.96 -22.84
N ASN A 2 -7.37 3.76 -22.86
CA ASN A 2 -6.78 2.44 -22.58
C ASN A 2 -6.68 2.19 -21.06
N LEU A 3 -7.62 1.43 -20.50
CA LEU A 3 -7.66 1.11 -19.07
C LEU A 3 -6.54 0.16 -18.63
N TRP A 4 -5.91 -0.55 -19.56
CA TRP A 4 -4.79 -1.46 -19.26
C TRP A 4 -3.60 -0.74 -18.62
N ILE A 5 -3.40 0.55 -18.93
CA ILE A 5 -2.33 1.34 -18.32
C ILE A 5 -2.56 1.49 -16.81
N ASP A 6 -3.80 1.75 -16.38
CA ASP A 6 -4.13 1.90 -14.95
C ASP A 6 -3.95 0.58 -14.20
N VAL A 7 -4.41 -0.52 -14.82
CA VAL A 7 -4.25 -1.88 -14.29
C VAL A 7 -2.76 -2.25 -14.17
N ALA A 8 -1.99 -2.07 -15.24
CA ALA A 8 -0.57 -2.40 -15.26
C ALA A 8 0.22 -1.57 -14.25
N LEU A 9 -0.04 -0.25 -14.19
CA LEU A 9 0.58 0.63 -13.22
C LEU A 9 0.30 0.18 -11.78
N MET A 10 -0.97 -0.08 -11.44
CA MET A 10 -1.32 -0.52 -10.09
C MET A 10 -0.70 -1.89 -9.76
N ALA A 11 -0.69 -2.81 -10.72
CA ALA A 11 -0.07 -4.12 -10.55
C ALA A 11 1.45 -4.03 -10.33
N SER A 12 2.15 -3.18 -11.08
CA SER A 12 3.58 -2.92 -10.87
C SER A 12 3.85 -2.32 -9.49
N LEU A 13 3.04 -1.39 -9.01
CA LEU A 13 3.16 -0.82 -7.66
C LEU A 13 2.97 -1.89 -6.58
N PHE A 14 1.99 -2.78 -6.71
CA PHE A 14 1.83 -3.90 -5.78
C PHE A 14 2.98 -4.89 -5.85
N ALA A 15 3.50 -5.20 -7.03
CA ALA A 15 4.62 -6.11 -7.19
C ALA A 15 5.86 -5.55 -6.48
N ILE A 16 6.24 -4.31 -6.80
CA ILE A 16 7.38 -3.62 -6.16
C ILE A 16 7.15 -3.49 -4.65
N GLY A 17 5.96 -3.05 -4.23
CA GLY A 17 5.63 -2.88 -2.82
C GLY A 17 5.68 -4.18 -2.03
N ASN A 18 5.24 -5.30 -2.60
CA ASN A 18 5.35 -6.60 -1.93
C ASN A 18 6.79 -7.11 -1.85
N ILE A 19 7.63 -6.82 -2.84
CA ILE A 19 9.07 -7.18 -2.82
C ILE A 19 9.80 -6.37 -1.75
N LEU A 20 9.61 -5.05 -1.74
CA LEU A 20 10.33 -4.14 -0.84
C LEU A 20 9.79 -4.17 0.59
N PHE A 21 8.46 -4.22 0.75
CA PHE A 21 7.78 -3.99 2.03
C PHE A 21 6.96 -5.21 2.48
N GLY A 22 7.20 -6.39 1.91
CA GLY A 22 6.42 -7.59 2.22
C GLY A 22 6.43 -7.99 3.71
N HIS A 23 7.51 -7.68 4.43
CA HIS A 23 7.66 -7.94 5.85
C HIS A 23 6.77 -7.06 6.74
N PHE A 24 6.32 -5.88 6.27
CA PHE A 24 5.31 -5.07 6.96
C PHE A 24 3.95 -5.77 7.06
N GLU A 25 3.72 -6.82 6.27
CA GLU A 25 2.47 -7.58 6.28
C GLU A 25 2.66 -9.04 6.72
N GLU A 26 3.75 -9.37 7.42
CA GLU A 26 4.11 -10.75 7.73
C GLU A 26 3.03 -11.54 8.50
N ARG A 27 2.32 -10.91 9.44
CA ARG A 27 1.19 -11.55 10.17
C ARG A 27 -0.19 -11.22 9.56
N THR A 28 -0.24 -10.57 8.40
CA THR A 28 -1.52 -10.31 7.71
C THR A 28 -1.97 -11.58 6.98
N PRO A 29 -3.23 -12.05 7.15
CA PRO A 29 -3.75 -13.19 6.40
C PRO A 29 -3.58 -12.99 4.89
N LYS A 30 -3.00 -14.00 4.20
CA LYS A 30 -2.68 -13.91 2.76
C LYS A 30 -3.88 -13.50 1.91
N TRP A 31 -5.07 -13.99 2.23
CA TRP A 31 -6.31 -13.64 1.51
C TRP A 31 -6.63 -12.15 1.58
N ARG A 32 -6.33 -11.46 2.69
CA ARG A 32 -6.54 -9.99 2.81
C ARG A 32 -5.56 -9.22 1.92
N ARG A 33 -4.35 -9.74 1.73
CA ARG A 33 -3.33 -9.14 0.85
C ARG A 33 -3.75 -9.26 -0.61
N VAL A 34 -4.24 -10.44 -1.01
CA VAL A 34 -4.81 -10.70 -2.35
C VAL A 34 -6.06 -9.84 -2.58
N LEU A 35 -6.97 -9.79 -1.62
CA LEU A 35 -8.17 -8.95 -1.71
C LEU A 35 -7.80 -7.47 -1.88
N LYS A 36 -6.82 -6.96 -1.12
CA LYS A 36 -6.33 -5.59 -1.26
C LYS A 36 -5.86 -5.30 -2.69
N PHE A 37 -5.10 -6.21 -3.30
CA PHE A 37 -4.66 -6.06 -4.69
C PHE A 37 -5.85 -5.86 -5.66
N PHE A 38 -6.84 -6.76 -5.59
CA PHE A 38 -7.99 -6.69 -6.49
C PHE A 38 -8.87 -5.46 -6.22
N VAL A 39 -9.14 -5.13 -4.95
CA VAL A 39 -9.94 -3.97 -4.58
C VAL A 39 -9.30 -2.67 -5.07
N MET A 40 -7.99 -2.50 -4.84
CA MET A 40 -7.32 -1.26 -5.21
C MET A 40 -7.15 -1.13 -6.73
N THR A 41 -6.85 -2.23 -7.43
CA THR A 41 -6.78 -2.24 -8.90
C THR A 41 -8.14 -1.95 -9.52
N ALA A 42 -9.22 -2.56 -8.99
CA ALA A 42 -10.58 -2.29 -9.42
C ALA A 42 -10.98 -0.84 -9.15
N ALA A 43 -10.67 -0.28 -7.98
CA ALA A 43 -10.97 1.11 -7.64
C ALA A 43 -10.29 2.10 -8.58
N VAL A 44 -8.98 1.95 -8.82
CA VAL A 44 -8.21 2.80 -9.73
C VAL A 44 -8.75 2.71 -11.17
N THR A 45 -9.05 1.49 -11.63
CA THR A 45 -9.61 1.26 -12.98
C THR A 45 -11.01 1.84 -13.11
N LEU A 46 -11.85 1.67 -12.10
CA LEU A 46 -13.22 2.18 -12.08
C LEU A 46 -13.23 3.71 -12.09
N ILE A 47 -12.43 4.35 -11.25
CA ILE A 47 -12.30 5.82 -11.22
C ILE A 47 -11.77 6.34 -12.55
N SER A 48 -10.77 5.67 -13.13
CA SER A 48 -10.28 6.02 -14.48
C SER A 48 -11.44 5.94 -15.49
N ALA A 49 -12.22 4.86 -15.48
CA ALA A 49 -13.33 4.66 -16.40
C ALA A 49 -14.51 5.64 -16.23
N THR A 50 -14.81 6.08 -15.00
CA THR A 50 -16.00 6.90 -14.70
C THR A 50 -15.71 8.38 -14.51
N ALA A 51 -14.62 8.73 -13.85
CA ALA A 51 -14.23 10.12 -13.55
C ALA A 51 -13.05 10.59 -14.42
N GLY A 52 -12.35 9.67 -15.09
CA GLY A 52 -11.20 9.97 -15.94
C GLY A 52 -9.86 9.74 -15.25
N ARG A 53 -8.81 9.60 -16.05
CA ARG A 53 -7.45 9.25 -15.60
C ARG A 53 -6.84 10.26 -14.62
N GLY A 54 -7.22 11.54 -14.70
CA GLY A 54 -6.75 12.56 -13.75
C GLY A 54 -7.11 12.21 -12.31
N TRP A 55 -8.33 11.72 -12.09
CA TRP A 55 -8.81 11.32 -10.76
C TRP A 55 -8.18 10.00 -10.28
N SER A 56 -7.95 9.04 -11.17
CA SER A 56 -7.25 7.80 -10.79
C SER A 56 -5.79 8.09 -10.42
N ALA A 57 -5.12 8.98 -11.16
CA ALA A 57 -3.76 9.44 -10.84
C ALA A 57 -3.72 10.20 -9.50
N ALA A 58 -4.72 11.05 -9.22
CA ALA A 58 -4.84 11.74 -7.94
C ALA A 58 -5.00 10.75 -6.77
N LEU A 59 -5.81 9.69 -6.93
CA LEU A 59 -5.93 8.63 -5.92
C LEU A 59 -4.59 7.92 -5.69
N ILE A 60 -3.89 7.51 -6.75
CA ILE A 60 -2.56 6.88 -6.63
C ILE A 60 -1.59 7.81 -5.91
N GLY A 61 -1.53 9.09 -6.29
CA GLY A 61 -0.69 10.09 -5.65
C GLY A 61 -0.99 10.29 -4.18
N ALA A 62 -2.28 10.31 -3.80
CA ALA A 62 -2.71 10.40 -2.40
C ALA A 62 -2.28 9.18 -1.58
N LEU A 63 -2.45 7.97 -2.12
CA LEU A 63 -2.03 6.73 -1.45
C LEU A 63 -0.50 6.65 -1.30
N PHE A 64 0.24 7.04 -2.34
CA PHE A 64 1.70 7.10 -2.28
C PHE A 64 2.18 8.12 -1.23
N SER A 65 1.53 9.29 -1.17
CA SER A 65 1.80 10.30 -0.14
C SER A 65 1.54 9.76 1.26
N LEU A 66 0.45 8.99 1.46
CA LEU A 66 0.18 8.32 2.73
C LEU A 66 1.30 7.33 3.10
N VAL A 67 1.78 6.53 2.15
CA VAL A 67 2.91 5.62 2.37
C VAL A 67 4.15 6.41 2.82
N LEU A 68 4.48 7.52 2.15
CA LEU A 68 5.59 8.38 2.51
C LEU A 68 5.43 8.98 3.91
N VAL A 69 4.25 9.48 4.27
CA VAL A 69 3.97 10.00 5.62
C VAL A 69 4.17 8.90 6.67
N VAL A 70 3.70 7.69 6.39
CA VAL A 70 3.84 6.55 7.31
C VAL A 70 5.32 6.20 7.51
N HIS A 71 6.09 6.09 6.43
CA HIS A 71 7.49 5.65 6.50
C HIS A 71 8.40 6.78 6.97
N LEU A 72 8.27 7.99 6.44
CA LEU A 72 9.23 9.06 6.74
C LEU A 72 8.95 9.78 8.07
N TRP A 73 7.73 9.69 8.60
CA TRP A 73 7.34 10.46 9.78
C TRP A 73 6.65 9.64 10.86
N TRP A 74 5.56 8.94 10.54
CA TRP A 74 4.73 8.29 11.56
C TRP A 74 5.46 7.13 12.26
N LEU A 75 6.10 6.22 11.51
CA LEU A 75 6.85 5.09 12.09
C LEU A 75 8.05 5.55 12.94
N PRO A 76 8.94 6.46 12.46
CA PRO A 76 10.00 7.01 13.29
C PRO A 76 9.49 7.66 14.56
N ARG A 77 8.37 8.38 14.49
CA ARG A 77 7.75 9.02 15.66
C ARG A 77 7.23 8.02 16.70
N HIS A 78 6.94 6.78 16.30
CA HIS A 78 6.60 5.68 17.21
C HIS A 78 7.80 4.80 17.58
N GLY A 79 9.02 5.22 17.19
CA GLY A 79 10.26 4.50 17.49
C GLY A 79 10.39 3.17 16.76
N VAL A 80 9.80 3.07 15.57
CA VAL A 80 9.94 1.93 14.64
C VAL A 80 10.73 2.39 13.42
N HIS A 81 11.77 1.63 13.06
CA HIS A 81 12.60 1.91 11.91
C HIS A 81 11.77 1.79 10.62
N PRO A 82 11.78 2.82 9.76
CA PRO A 82 10.80 2.97 8.70
C PRO A 82 11.01 2.04 7.51
N TRP A 83 12.14 1.35 7.45
CA TRP A 83 12.44 0.39 6.38
C TRP A 83 12.45 -1.05 6.87
N THR A 84 12.99 -1.31 8.05
CA THR A 84 13.21 -2.69 8.57
C THR A 84 12.14 -3.14 9.56
N VAL A 85 11.31 -2.22 10.05
CA VAL A 85 10.25 -2.50 11.03
C VAL A 85 10.77 -2.85 12.44
N GLU A 86 12.04 -2.56 12.72
CA GLU A 86 12.64 -2.82 14.03
C GLU A 86 12.43 -1.66 15.01
N PRO A 87 12.19 -1.93 16.31
CA PRO A 87 11.99 -3.24 16.92
C PRO A 87 10.60 -3.82 16.59
N LYS A 88 10.55 -5.13 16.26
CA LYS A 88 9.33 -5.79 15.75
C LYS A 88 8.18 -5.76 16.77
N GLU A 89 8.50 -5.83 18.06
CA GLU A 89 7.52 -5.84 19.15
C GLU A 89 6.68 -4.56 19.17
N LYS A 90 7.32 -3.40 18.97
CA LYS A 90 6.61 -2.11 18.86
C LYS A 90 5.73 -2.07 17.63
N TYR A 91 6.23 -2.55 16.49
CA TYR A 91 5.43 -2.57 15.27
C TYR A 91 4.21 -3.50 15.39
N TYR A 92 4.39 -4.68 16.00
CA TYR A 92 3.29 -5.61 16.25
C TYR A 92 2.24 -4.99 17.15
N ALA A 93 2.66 -4.27 18.21
CA ALA A 93 1.75 -3.52 19.06
C ALA A 93 0.96 -2.46 18.27
N LEU A 94 1.62 -1.68 17.39
CA LEU A 94 0.95 -0.71 16.52
C LEU A 94 -0.05 -1.36 15.55
N ARG A 95 0.23 -2.59 15.10
CA ARG A 95 -0.65 -3.36 14.22
C ARG A 95 -1.74 -4.13 14.96
N GLY A 96 -1.76 -4.12 16.29
CA GLY A 96 -2.65 -4.94 17.10
C GLY A 96 -2.43 -6.45 16.91
N TRP A 97 -1.23 -6.85 16.46
CA TRP A 97 -0.86 -8.25 16.38
C TRP A 97 -0.41 -8.74 17.74
N LYS A 98 -1.00 -9.86 18.19
CA LYS A 98 -0.53 -10.55 19.40
C LYS A 98 0.90 -11.02 19.15
N ILE A 99 1.80 -10.80 20.11
CA ILE A 99 3.21 -11.24 20.06
C ILE A 99 3.26 -12.76 20.15
#